data_AF-A0A1Q8JKE5-F1
#
_entry.id   AF-A0A1Q8JKE5-F1
#
_cell.length_a   1.000
_cell.length_b   1.000
_cell.length_c   1.000
_cell.angle_alpha   90.00
_cell.angle_beta   90.00
_cell.angle_gamma   90.00
#
_symmetry.space_group_name_H-M   'P 1'
#
loop_
_entity.id
_entity.type
_entity.pdbx_description
1 polymer ?
#
loop_
_entity_poly.entity_id
_entity_poly.type
_entity_poly.pdbx_seq_one_letter_code
_entity_poly.pdbx_strand_id
1 'polypeptide(L)'
;MSAPDVAGVVPGWRTWRVRDPAPVRLWSPVHIATEWPPDAPLDAACELDGHRAPDPGCTCGLYAARRPADVGGLGFGGPTVLGCVALWGTVVEGERGWRAGTGRPVVLFCGPALPEAERTVLASVYRIPVHRLPLPVAPAVGVPGIVEAAERVRTAAARTPPDPAALDDASRGFVAAVPRPGVVLRRPRRRFAVGSAVAAAVAVSALLVPQPEPATPPAGPAAPAPGTAVPGTGTP
;
A
#
# COMPACT_ATOMS: atom_id res chain seq x y z
N MET A 1 16.32 -21.67 5.09
CA MET A 1 15.03 -22.33 5.38
C MET A 1 14.23 -22.30 4.09
N SER A 2 13.88 -23.46 3.53
CA SER A 2 13.06 -23.53 2.31
C SER A 2 11.60 -23.31 2.70
N ALA A 3 10.88 -22.44 1.99
CA ALA A 3 9.45 -22.27 2.21
C ALA A 3 8.71 -23.56 1.80
N PRO A 4 7.68 -23.99 2.56
CA PRO A 4 6.89 -25.14 2.18
C PRO A 4 6.09 -24.84 0.91
N ASP A 5 6.11 -25.77 -0.04
CA ASP A 5 5.18 -25.76 -1.17
C ASP A 5 3.81 -26.19 -0.63
N VAL A 6 2.87 -25.24 -0.54
CA VAL A 6 1.49 -25.51 -0.14
C VAL A 6 0.71 -26.08 -1.33
N ALA A 7 0.13 -27.27 -1.17
CA ALA A 7 -0.69 -27.95 -2.19
C ALA A 7 -2.09 -27.32 -2.39
N GLY A 8 -2.24 -26.03 -2.10
CA GLY A 8 -3.50 -25.29 -2.17
C GLY A 8 -3.25 -23.78 -2.08
N VAL A 9 -4.33 -22.99 -2.13
CA VAL A 9 -4.23 -21.53 -2.01
C VAL A 9 -4.19 -21.09 -0.55
N VAL A 10 -3.44 -20.01 -0.28
CA VAL A 10 -3.39 -19.32 1.01
C VAL A 10 -4.09 -17.97 0.86
N PRO A 11 -5.31 -17.79 1.38
CA PRO A 11 -6.03 -16.52 1.29
C PRO A 11 -5.45 -15.48 2.26
N GLY A 12 -5.17 -14.29 1.73
CA GLY A 12 -4.74 -13.13 2.52
C GLY A 12 -5.44 -11.84 2.10
N TRP A 13 -5.22 -10.77 2.86
CA TRP A 13 -5.77 -9.45 2.60
C TRP A 13 -4.76 -8.57 1.89
N ARG A 14 -5.21 -7.83 0.87
CA ARG A 14 -4.36 -6.89 0.14
C ARG A 14 -5.16 -5.65 -0.22
N THR A 15 -4.45 -4.55 -0.44
CA THR A 15 -5.01 -3.36 -1.07
C THR A 15 -4.44 -3.13 -2.45
N TRP A 16 -5.23 -2.54 -3.32
CA TRP A 16 -4.85 -2.10 -4.65
C TRP A 16 -5.26 -0.65 -4.85
N ARG A 17 -4.46 0.08 -5.62
CA ARG A 17 -4.91 1.32 -6.23
C ARG A 17 -5.77 0.99 -7.44
N VAL A 18 -6.87 1.71 -7.59
CA VAL A 18 -7.61 1.72 -8.85
C VAL A 18 -7.06 2.87 -9.68
N ARG A 19 -6.53 2.57 -10.85
CA ARG A 19 -6.06 3.58 -11.80
C ARG A 19 -6.77 3.46 -13.14
N ASP A 20 -6.87 4.60 -13.78
CA ASP A 20 -7.22 4.75 -15.18
C ASP A 20 -5.93 4.59 -16.01
N PRO A 21 -5.93 3.72 -17.04
CA PRO A 21 -6.54 4.06 -18.32
C PRO A 21 -7.84 3.29 -18.58
N ALA A 22 -8.78 3.85 -19.35
CA ALA A 22 -10.07 3.23 -19.58
C ALA A 22 -9.87 1.90 -20.32
N PRO A 23 -10.26 0.74 -19.75
CA PRO A 23 -11.02 0.56 -18.50
C PRO A 23 -10.16 0.46 -17.23
N VAL A 24 -10.67 0.92 -16.09
CA VAL A 24 -9.96 0.89 -14.80
C VAL A 24 -9.31 -0.46 -14.45
N ARG A 25 -8.14 -0.40 -13.81
CA ARG A 25 -7.31 -1.56 -13.44
C ARG A 25 -6.82 -1.49 -11.99
N LEU A 26 -6.47 -2.66 -11.44
CA LEU A 26 -5.85 -2.81 -10.13
C LEU A 26 -4.33 -2.70 -10.24
N TRP A 27 -3.74 -1.83 -9.44
CA TRP A 27 -2.31 -1.61 -9.38
C TRP A 27 -1.80 -1.84 -7.96
N SER A 28 -0.56 -2.35 -7.87
CA SER A 28 0.10 -2.50 -6.58
C SER A 28 0.28 -1.13 -5.91
N PRO A 29 0.05 -1.02 -4.59
CA PRO A 29 0.07 0.28 -3.90
C PRO A 29 1.48 0.85 -3.73
N VAL A 30 2.48 -0.02 -3.55
CA VAL A 30 3.89 0.35 -3.33
C VAL A 30 4.70 0.24 -4.63
N HIS A 31 4.58 -0.88 -5.35
CA HIS A 31 5.16 -1.06 -6.69
C HIS A 31 4.22 -0.46 -7.73
N ILE A 32 4.23 0.86 -7.84
CA ILE A 32 3.24 1.63 -8.60
C ILE A 32 3.21 1.33 -10.12
N ALA A 33 4.19 0.60 -10.63
CA ALA A 33 4.28 0.12 -12.02
C ALA A 33 3.71 -1.30 -12.22
N THR A 34 3.33 -2.01 -11.16
CA THR A 34 2.82 -3.37 -11.27
C THR A 34 1.30 -3.38 -11.37
N GLU A 35 0.78 -3.54 -12.59
CA GLU A 35 -0.62 -3.87 -12.85
C GLU A 35 -0.92 -5.33 -12.47
N TRP A 36 -2.10 -5.59 -11.91
CA TRP A 36 -2.62 -6.93 -11.72
C TRP A 36 -3.49 -7.33 -12.90
N PRO A 37 -3.14 -8.37 -13.68
CA PRO A 37 -3.89 -8.79 -14.85
C PRO A 37 -5.31 -9.27 -14.48
N PRO A 38 -6.32 -9.01 -15.32
CA PRO A 38 -7.70 -9.37 -15.02
C PRO A 38 -8.06 -10.84 -15.32
N ASP A 39 -7.39 -11.43 -16.29
CA ASP A 39 -7.67 -12.74 -16.87
C ASP A 39 -6.66 -13.83 -16.47
N ALA A 40 -5.54 -13.43 -15.85
CA ALA A 40 -4.50 -14.32 -15.37
C ALA A 40 -4.15 -14.05 -13.89
N PRO A 41 -3.54 -15.02 -13.20
CA PRO A 41 -2.79 -14.75 -11.98
C PRO A 41 -1.62 -13.79 -12.23
N LEU A 42 -1.23 -13.04 -11.21
CA LEU A 42 0.03 -12.31 -11.23
C LEU A 42 1.13 -13.21 -10.67
N ASP A 43 2.22 -13.37 -11.42
CA ASP A 43 3.46 -13.94 -10.91
C ASP A 43 4.35 -12.82 -10.36
N ALA A 44 4.95 -13.07 -9.19
CA ALA A 44 5.94 -12.18 -8.63
C ALA A 44 7.22 -12.22 -9.47
N ALA A 45 7.79 -11.04 -9.69
CA ALA A 45 9.13 -10.88 -10.26
C ALA A 45 10.01 -10.11 -9.27
N CYS A 46 11.30 -10.45 -9.21
CA CYS A 46 12.28 -9.60 -8.56
C CYS A 46 12.73 -8.51 -9.53
N GLU A 47 12.39 -7.25 -9.25
CA GLU A 47 12.79 -6.10 -10.06
C GLU A 47 14.25 -5.67 -9.83
N LEU A 48 14.88 -6.13 -8.74
CA LEU A 48 16.24 -5.75 -8.37
C LEU A 48 17.29 -6.64 -9.06
N ASP A 49 17.15 -7.96 -8.90
CA ASP A 49 18.21 -8.92 -9.23
C ASP A 49 17.72 -10.05 -10.16
N GLY A 50 16.44 -10.05 -10.57
CA GLY A 50 15.89 -11.00 -11.55
C GLY A 50 15.78 -12.46 -11.10
N HIS A 51 16.10 -12.77 -9.84
CA HIS A 51 15.91 -14.12 -9.30
C HIS A 51 14.43 -14.48 -9.13
N ARG A 52 14.16 -15.78 -8.96
CA ARG A 52 12.81 -16.28 -8.70
C ARG A 52 12.23 -15.63 -7.44
N ALA A 53 10.98 -15.21 -7.50
CA ALA A 53 10.28 -14.62 -6.37
C ALA A 53 9.23 -15.60 -5.80
N PRO A 54 9.04 -15.63 -4.47
CA PRO A 54 9.83 -14.98 -3.44
C PRO A 54 11.17 -15.71 -3.23
N ASP A 55 12.24 -14.96 -3.11
CA ASP A 55 13.53 -15.49 -2.64
C ASP A 55 13.67 -15.25 -1.12
N PRO A 56 14.12 -16.22 -0.31
CA PRO A 56 14.25 -16.06 1.14
C PRO A 56 15.20 -14.91 1.57
N GLY A 57 16.22 -14.59 0.77
CA GLY A 57 17.19 -13.52 1.03
C GLY A 57 16.77 -12.15 0.49
N CYS A 58 15.66 -12.07 -0.25
CA CYS A 58 15.15 -10.84 -0.84
C CYS A 58 13.79 -10.43 -0.23
N THR A 59 13.35 -9.20 -0.50
CA THR A 59 12.00 -8.70 -0.17
C THR A 59 11.00 -8.86 -1.33
N CYS A 60 11.38 -9.49 -2.45
CA CYS A 60 10.50 -9.69 -3.59
C CYS A 60 9.36 -10.68 -3.29
N GLY A 61 8.23 -10.52 -3.98
CA GLY A 61 7.06 -11.38 -3.82
C GLY A 61 5.75 -10.61 -3.67
N LEU A 62 4.64 -11.33 -3.77
CA LEU A 62 3.31 -10.76 -3.53
C LEU A 62 2.97 -10.84 -2.05
N TYR A 63 2.88 -9.67 -1.41
CA TYR A 63 2.47 -9.57 -0.01
C TYR A 63 0.95 -9.59 0.14
N ALA A 64 0.48 -10.34 1.14
CA ALA A 64 -0.87 -10.24 1.68
C ALA A 64 -0.85 -10.35 3.21
N ALA A 65 -1.67 -9.56 3.87
CA ALA A 65 -1.79 -9.53 5.32
C ALA A 65 -2.75 -10.61 5.84
N ARG A 66 -2.57 -11.03 7.10
CA ARG A 66 -3.49 -11.95 7.77
C ARG A 66 -4.82 -11.31 8.12
N ARG A 67 -4.77 -10.05 8.55
CA ARG A 67 -5.93 -9.24 8.93
C ARG A 67 -6.05 -8.03 8.00
N PRO A 68 -7.28 -7.57 7.71
CA PRO A 68 -7.48 -6.37 6.90
C PRO A 68 -6.80 -5.12 7.49
N ALA A 69 -6.70 -5.00 8.81
CA ALA A 69 -6.07 -3.86 9.47
C ALA A 69 -4.55 -3.80 9.27
N ASP A 70 -3.93 -4.92 8.92
CA ASP A 70 -2.48 -5.05 8.74
C ASP A 70 -2.04 -4.74 7.29
N VAL A 71 -2.98 -4.39 6.39
CA VAL A 71 -2.65 -3.99 5.02
C VAL A 71 -2.00 -2.60 5.02
N GLY A 72 -0.74 -2.53 4.60
CA GLY A 72 -0.06 -1.25 4.36
C GLY A 72 -0.60 -0.53 3.11
N GLY A 73 -0.44 0.79 3.04
CA GLY A 73 -0.72 1.57 1.82
C GLY A 73 -2.11 2.22 1.73
N LEU A 74 -2.92 2.15 2.78
CA LEU A 74 -4.16 2.91 2.93
C LEU A 74 -3.86 4.41 3.18
N GLY A 75 -3.34 5.13 2.20
CA GLY A 75 -2.99 6.54 2.45
C GLY A 75 -2.32 7.33 1.34
N PHE A 76 -2.11 6.78 0.15
CA PHE A 76 -1.41 7.50 -0.89
C PHE A 76 -2.30 7.60 -2.14
N GLY A 77 -3.00 8.73 -2.31
CA GLY A 77 -3.60 9.24 -3.56
C GLY A 77 -4.46 8.30 -4.42
N GLY A 78 -5.69 8.72 -4.72
CA GLY A 78 -6.65 8.00 -5.58
C GLY A 78 -7.48 6.93 -4.86
N PRO A 79 -8.53 6.38 -5.50
CA PRO A 79 -9.37 5.36 -4.90
C PRO A 79 -8.57 4.08 -4.64
N THR A 80 -8.59 3.62 -3.38
CA THR A 80 -7.98 2.36 -2.94
C THR A 80 -9.08 1.36 -2.62
N VAL A 81 -8.88 0.12 -3.06
CA VAL A 81 -9.75 -1.01 -2.72
C VAL A 81 -9.00 -1.99 -1.82
N LEU A 82 -9.73 -2.58 -0.87
CA LEU A 82 -9.31 -3.75 -0.12
C LEU A 82 -9.79 -4.99 -0.88
N GLY A 83 -9.18 -6.14 -0.65
CA GLY A 83 -9.75 -7.41 -1.08
C GLY A 83 -9.03 -8.59 -0.50
N CYS A 84 -9.64 -9.75 -0.69
CA CYS A 84 -9.00 -11.03 -0.42
C CYS A 84 -8.30 -11.49 -1.70
N VAL A 85 -7.08 -12.00 -1.55
CA VAL A 85 -6.23 -12.55 -2.62
C VAL A 85 -5.94 -14.00 -2.29
N ALA A 86 -6.09 -14.89 -3.26
CA ALA A 86 -5.59 -16.25 -3.19
C ALA A 86 -4.10 -16.24 -3.58
N LEU A 87 -3.24 -16.80 -2.74
CA LEU A 87 -1.80 -16.91 -2.98
C LEU A 87 -1.38 -18.37 -3.15
N TRP A 88 -0.43 -18.66 -4.03
CA TRP A 88 0.10 -20.01 -4.22
C TRP A 88 1.51 -20.00 -4.85
N GLY A 89 2.01 -21.20 -5.19
CA GLY A 89 3.40 -21.43 -5.54
C GLY A 89 4.24 -21.51 -4.27
N THR A 90 5.42 -20.89 -4.29
CA THR A 90 6.21 -20.73 -3.06
C THR A 90 5.56 -19.68 -2.18
N VAL A 91 5.14 -20.05 -0.97
CA VAL A 91 4.52 -19.15 0.01
C VAL A 91 5.36 -19.12 1.28
N VAL A 92 5.87 -17.94 1.61
CA VAL A 92 6.62 -17.66 2.84
C VAL A 92 5.65 -17.05 3.86
N GLU A 93 5.49 -17.68 5.02
CA GLU A 93 4.78 -17.09 6.14
C GLU A 93 5.67 -16.09 6.89
N GLY A 94 5.10 -14.96 7.25
CA GLY A 94 5.70 -13.96 8.13
C GLY A 94 4.75 -13.58 9.26
N GLU A 95 5.22 -12.75 10.18
CA GLU A 95 4.48 -12.39 11.40
C GLU A 95 3.09 -11.80 11.14
N ARG A 96 2.95 -11.02 10.07
CA ARG A 96 1.73 -10.26 9.74
C ARG A 96 0.98 -10.80 8.52
N GLY A 97 1.43 -11.89 7.91
CA GLY A 97 0.81 -12.41 6.70
C GLY A 97 1.76 -13.29 5.90
N TRP A 98 1.68 -13.19 4.58
CA TRP A 98 2.39 -14.06 3.65
C TRP A 98 3.03 -13.27 2.52
N ARG A 99 4.04 -13.89 1.94
CA ARG A 99 4.68 -13.47 0.70
C ARG A 99 4.71 -14.65 -0.26
N ALA A 100 4.13 -14.50 -1.44
CA ALA A 100 3.96 -15.60 -2.37
C ALA A 100 4.52 -15.33 -3.76
N GLY A 101 4.73 -16.42 -4.51
CA GLY A 101 5.23 -16.40 -5.88
C GLY A 101 4.14 -16.08 -6.90
N THR A 102 2.89 -16.47 -6.62
CA THR A 102 1.75 -16.20 -7.50
C THR A 102 0.54 -15.80 -6.69
N GLY A 103 -0.34 -14.97 -7.26
CA GLY A 103 -1.59 -14.62 -6.61
C GLY A 103 -2.66 -14.05 -7.53
N ARG A 104 -3.91 -14.13 -7.09
CA ARG A 104 -5.07 -13.60 -7.80
C ARG A 104 -6.13 -13.04 -6.86
N PRO A 105 -6.71 -11.84 -7.12
CA PRO A 105 -7.80 -11.31 -6.31
C PRO A 105 -9.04 -12.21 -6.45
N VAL A 106 -9.75 -12.43 -5.35
CA VAL A 106 -10.98 -13.26 -5.33
C VAL A 106 -12.24 -12.48 -4.99
N VAL A 107 -12.10 -11.39 -4.23
CA VAL A 107 -13.19 -10.45 -3.92
C VAL A 107 -12.61 -9.09 -3.55
N LEU A 108 -13.29 -8.01 -3.92
CA LEU A 108 -12.90 -6.64 -3.59
C LEU A 108 -13.95 -5.92 -2.73
N PHE A 109 -13.47 -4.98 -1.93
CA PHE A 109 -14.25 -4.07 -1.10
C PHE A 109 -13.74 -2.64 -1.33
N CYS A 110 -14.64 -1.75 -1.75
CA CYS A 110 -14.31 -0.37 -2.05
C CYS A 110 -15.05 0.59 -1.12
N GLY A 111 -14.43 1.72 -0.80
CA GLY A 111 -15.09 2.80 -0.05
C GLY A 111 -16.11 3.57 -0.91
N PRO A 112 -16.89 4.48 -0.29
CA PRO A 112 -17.89 5.31 -0.95
C PRO A 112 -17.40 6.15 -2.13
N ALA A 113 -16.11 6.49 -2.16
CA ALA A 113 -15.49 7.39 -3.14
C ALA A 113 -15.26 6.77 -4.52
N LEU A 114 -15.24 5.44 -4.65
CA LEU A 114 -15.13 4.78 -5.95
C LEU A 114 -16.51 4.77 -6.63
N PRO A 115 -16.71 5.36 -7.83
CA PRO A 115 -18.01 5.42 -8.51
C PRO A 115 -18.61 4.05 -8.88
N GLU A 116 -19.94 3.96 -9.01
CA GLU A 116 -20.61 2.71 -9.41
C GLU A 116 -20.15 2.21 -10.78
N ALA A 117 -19.96 3.11 -11.76
CA ALA A 117 -19.48 2.73 -13.08
C ALA A 117 -18.12 2.03 -13.03
N GLU A 118 -17.17 2.56 -12.25
CA GLU A 118 -15.85 1.95 -12.05
C GLU A 118 -15.93 0.61 -11.31
N ARG A 119 -16.82 0.49 -10.31
CA ARG A 119 -17.08 -0.78 -9.61
C ARG A 119 -17.59 -1.85 -10.57
N THR A 120 -18.57 -1.51 -11.41
CA THR A 120 -19.15 -2.42 -12.40
C THR A 120 -18.10 -2.85 -13.42
N VAL A 121 -17.25 -1.92 -13.88
CA VAL A 121 -16.13 -2.25 -14.77
C VAL A 121 -15.15 -3.19 -14.08
N LEU A 122 -14.72 -2.92 -12.84
CA LEU A 122 -13.82 -3.82 -12.10
C LEU A 122 -14.42 -5.21 -11.92
N ALA A 123 -15.69 -5.30 -11.53
CA ALA A 123 -16.38 -6.57 -11.35
C ALA A 123 -16.43 -7.39 -12.66
N SER A 124 -16.75 -6.72 -13.77
CA SER A 124 -16.80 -7.33 -15.10
C SER A 124 -15.43 -7.78 -15.59
N VAL A 125 -14.44 -6.89 -15.53
CA VAL A 125 -13.07 -7.13 -16.03
C VAL A 125 -12.38 -8.25 -15.25
N TYR A 126 -12.38 -8.19 -13.92
CA TYR A 126 -11.72 -9.20 -13.10
C TYR A 126 -12.57 -10.45 -12.87
N ARG A 127 -13.86 -10.41 -13.22
CA ARG A 127 -14.84 -11.50 -12.99
C ARG A 127 -14.88 -11.95 -11.54
N ILE A 128 -14.87 -10.97 -10.63
CA ILE A 128 -14.95 -11.18 -9.18
C ILE A 128 -15.98 -10.23 -8.55
N PRO A 129 -16.57 -10.58 -7.40
CA PRO A 129 -17.45 -9.67 -6.69
C PRO A 129 -16.71 -8.41 -6.22
N VAL A 130 -17.37 -7.26 -6.34
CA VAL A 130 -16.89 -5.96 -5.85
C VAL A 130 -17.97 -5.34 -4.98
N HIS A 131 -17.73 -5.27 -3.67
CA HIS A 131 -18.70 -4.78 -2.71
C HIS A 131 -18.38 -3.37 -2.23
N ARG A 132 -19.43 -2.55 -2.04
CA ARG A 132 -19.29 -1.20 -1.50
C ARG A 132 -19.41 -1.21 0.03
N LEU A 133 -18.39 -0.67 0.69
CA LEU A 133 -18.41 -0.43 2.13
C LEU A 133 -19.16 0.89 2.46
N PRO A 134 -19.87 0.97 3.59
CA PRO A 134 -20.50 2.21 4.04
C PRO A 134 -19.50 3.30 4.43
N LEU A 135 -18.29 2.90 4.85
CA LEU A 135 -17.19 3.79 5.24
C LEU A 135 -16.01 3.64 4.26
N PRO A 136 -15.12 4.63 4.15
CA PRO A 136 -13.82 4.43 3.50
C PRO A 136 -13.09 3.21 4.07
N VAL A 137 -12.23 2.57 3.27
CA VAL A 137 -11.57 1.31 3.66
C VAL A 137 -10.82 1.42 4.98
N ALA A 138 -10.05 2.50 5.16
CA ALA A 138 -9.22 2.70 6.37
C ALA A 138 -10.01 2.68 7.69
N PRO A 139 -11.08 3.48 7.88
CA PRO A 139 -11.91 3.37 9.08
C PRO A 139 -12.69 2.05 9.13
N ALA A 140 -13.08 1.46 7.99
CA ALA A 140 -13.83 0.21 7.95
C ALA A 140 -13.05 -0.98 8.52
N VAL A 141 -11.74 -1.10 8.23
CA VAL A 141 -10.92 -2.20 8.74
C VAL A 141 -10.55 -2.07 10.23
N GLY A 142 -10.84 -0.92 10.85
CA GLY A 142 -10.63 -0.67 12.27
C GLY A 142 -11.86 -0.87 13.15
N VAL A 143 -13.01 -1.27 12.59
CA VAL A 143 -14.25 -1.42 13.38
C VAL A 143 -14.23 -2.71 14.21
N PRO A 144 -14.78 -2.72 15.44
CA PRO A 144 -14.96 -3.94 16.21
C PRO A 144 -15.78 -4.99 15.44
N GLY A 145 -15.40 -6.26 15.50
CA GLY A 145 -16.12 -7.36 14.81
C GLY A 145 -15.72 -7.59 13.35
N ILE A 146 -14.89 -6.71 12.77
CA ILE A 146 -14.45 -6.86 11.37
C ILE A 146 -13.50 -8.06 11.19
N VAL A 147 -12.77 -8.44 12.24
CA VAL A 147 -11.79 -9.54 12.20
C VAL A 147 -12.49 -10.87 11.98
N GLU A 148 -13.58 -11.13 12.69
CA GLU A 148 -14.37 -12.34 12.56
C GLU A 148 -15.06 -12.40 11.19
N ALA A 149 -15.56 -11.27 10.70
CA ALA A 149 -16.13 -11.19 9.36
C ALA A 149 -15.06 -11.40 8.27
N ALA A 150 -13.86 -10.86 8.48
CA ALA A 150 -12.72 -11.06 7.59
C ALA A 150 -12.28 -12.53 7.54
N GLU A 151 -12.26 -13.21 8.67
CA GLU A 151 -11.88 -14.63 8.71
C GLU A 151 -12.87 -15.52 7.96
N ARG A 152 -14.17 -15.18 7.99
CA ARG A 152 -15.18 -15.87 7.16
C ARG A 152 -14.90 -15.71 5.67
N VAL A 153 -14.55 -14.49 5.22
CA VAL A 153 -14.18 -14.25 3.81
C VAL A 153 -12.93 -15.05 3.43
N ARG A 154 -11.88 -15.02 4.26
CA ARG A 154 -10.65 -15.81 4.01
C ARG A 154 -10.93 -17.31 3.97
N THR A 155 -11.78 -17.82 4.86
CA THR A 155 -12.16 -19.24 4.88
C THR A 155 -12.91 -19.63 3.61
N ALA A 156 -13.87 -18.81 3.17
CA ALA A 156 -14.61 -19.04 1.91
C ALA A 156 -13.69 -18.99 0.67
N ALA A 157 -12.64 -18.15 0.72
CA ALA A 157 -11.64 -18.01 -0.33
C ALA A 157 -10.60 -19.14 -0.39
N ALA A 158 -10.53 -20.03 0.60
CA ALA A 158 -9.49 -21.06 0.70
C ALA A 158 -9.66 -22.23 -0.28
N ARG A 159 -10.82 -22.34 -0.95
CA ARG A 159 -11.07 -23.37 -1.97
C ARG A 159 -10.62 -22.88 -3.35
N THR A 160 -10.29 -23.80 -4.25
CA THR A 160 -9.89 -23.47 -5.62
C THR A 160 -10.65 -24.34 -6.63
N PRO A 161 -11.60 -23.77 -7.39
CA PRO A 161 -12.14 -22.41 -7.23
C PRO A 161 -12.92 -22.25 -5.91
N PRO A 162 -13.06 -21.01 -5.39
CA PRO A 162 -13.93 -20.75 -4.25
C PRO A 162 -15.39 -21.06 -4.60
N ASP A 163 -16.17 -21.52 -3.62
CA ASP A 163 -17.62 -21.64 -3.77
C ASP A 163 -18.23 -20.23 -3.88
N PRO A 164 -18.86 -19.87 -5.01
CA PRO A 164 -19.38 -18.53 -5.22
C PRO A 164 -20.42 -18.12 -4.19
N ALA A 165 -21.29 -19.04 -3.76
CA ALA A 165 -22.36 -18.73 -2.81
C ALA A 165 -21.81 -18.46 -1.41
N ALA A 166 -20.88 -19.29 -0.95
CA ALA A 166 -20.22 -19.10 0.33
C ALA A 166 -19.38 -17.81 0.37
N LEU A 167 -18.66 -17.49 -0.71
CA LEU A 167 -17.86 -16.28 -0.80
C LEU A 167 -18.74 -15.01 -0.78
N ASP A 168 -19.85 -15.03 -1.52
CA ASP A 168 -20.80 -13.92 -1.60
C ASP A 168 -21.52 -13.69 -0.25
N ASP A 169 -21.94 -14.76 0.45
CA ASP A 169 -22.50 -14.67 1.79
C ASP A 169 -21.51 -14.07 2.81
N ALA A 170 -20.28 -14.61 2.84
CA ALA A 170 -19.23 -14.10 3.70
C ALA A 170 -18.91 -12.61 3.41
N SER A 171 -18.92 -12.23 2.13
CA SER A 171 -18.66 -10.86 1.70
C SER A 171 -19.77 -9.89 2.10
N ARG A 172 -21.05 -10.31 2.00
CA ARG A 172 -22.17 -9.55 2.57
C ARG A 172 -22.04 -9.40 4.08
N GLY A 173 -21.64 -10.46 4.79
CA GLY A 173 -21.37 -10.41 6.23
C GLY A 173 -20.25 -9.42 6.59
N PHE A 174 -19.20 -9.33 5.77
CA PHE A 174 -18.14 -8.34 5.92
C PHE A 174 -18.65 -6.91 5.75
N VAL A 175 -19.46 -6.65 4.72
CA VAL A 175 -20.09 -5.33 4.51
C VAL A 175 -21.01 -4.96 5.66
N ALA A 176 -21.83 -5.91 6.15
CA ALA A 176 -22.79 -5.69 7.23
C ALA A 176 -22.11 -5.40 8.59
N ALA A 177 -20.90 -5.89 8.81
CA ALA A 177 -20.11 -5.59 10.01
C ALA A 177 -19.63 -4.12 10.06
N VAL A 178 -19.63 -3.41 8.93
CA VAL A 178 -19.22 -2.00 8.87
C VAL A 178 -20.43 -1.09 9.14
N PRO A 179 -20.39 -0.25 10.18
CA PRO A 179 -21.52 0.62 10.52
C PRO A 179 -21.74 1.68 9.43
N ARG A 180 -23.01 2.04 9.21
CA ARG A 180 -23.36 3.11 8.26
C ARG A 180 -23.03 4.49 8.85
N PRO A 181 -22.58 5.45 8.02
CA PRO A 181 -22.44 6.84 8.45
C PRO A 181 -23.76 7.34 9.06
N GLY A 182 -23.71 7.94 10.25
CA GLY A 182 -24.90 8.43 10.97
C GLY A 182 -25.38 7.55 12.13
N VAL A 183 -24.82 6.35 12.32
CA VAL A 183 -24.87 5.70 13.64
C VAL A 183 -23.89 6.45 14.53
N VAL A 184 -24.41 7.28 15.43
CA VAL A 184 -23.62 7.90 16.49
C VAL A 184 -23.03 6.76 17.32
N LEU A 185 -21.77 6.40 17.07
CA LEU A 185 -20.98 5.66 18.04
C LEU A 185 -20.88 6.58 19.25
N ARG A 186 -21.69 6.33 20.28
CA ARG A 186 -21.47 6.92 21.60
C ARG A 186 -20.05 6.53 21.98
N ARG A 187 -19.09 7.44 21.77
CA ARG A 187 -17.75 7.31 22.35
C ARG A 187 -17.98 7.10 23.85
N PRO A 188 -17.58 5.96 24.44
CA PRO A 188 -17.47 5.92 25.89
C PRO A 188 -16.49 7.04 26.23
N ARG A 189 -16.96 8.03 26.98
CA ARG A 189 -16.12 9.10 27.53
C ARG A 189 -15.09 8.40 28.42
N ARG A 190 -13.93 8.07 27.86
CA ARG A 190 -12.74 7.79 28.67
C ARG A 190 -12.45 9.09 29.41
N ARG A 191 -12.81 9.12 30.69
CA ARG A 191 -12.34 10.16 31.61
C ARG A 191 -10.83 9.97 31.65
N PHE A 192 -10.11 10.79 30.91
CA PHE A 192 -8.69 10.98 31.16
C PHE A 192 -8.60 11.64 32.53
N ALA A 193 -8.29 10.85 33.56
CA ALA A 193 -7.74 11.39 34.78
C ALA A 193 -6.36 11.92 34.40
N VAL A 194 -6.25 13.24 34.28
CA VAL A 194 -4.96 13.93 34.24
C VAL A 194 -4.37 13.77 35.63
N GLY A 195 -3.59 12.70 35.81
CA GLY A 195 -2.71 12.52 36.96
C GLY A 195 -1.46 13.35 36.74
N SER A 196 -1.24 14.31 37.64
CA SER A 196 -0.05 15.15 37.76
C SER A 196 1.25 14.36 37.97
N ALA A 197 2.37 15.06 37.73
CA ALA A 197 3.79 14.73 37.91
C ALA A 197 4.43 14.06 36.68
N VAL A 198 5.47 14.62 36.05
CA VAL A 198 6.68 15.24 36.63
C VAL A 198 7.15 16.42 35.77
N ALA A 199 7.49 17.52 36.44
CA ALA A 199 8.25 18.64 35.90
C ALA A 199 9.76 18.39 36.04
N ALA A 200 10.54 18.73 35.01
CA ALA A 200 11.97 19.13 34.97
C ALA A 200 12.57 18.67 33.63
N ALA A 201 13.34 19.43 32.85
CA ALA A 201 13.85 20.79 32.97
C ALA A 201 14.11 21.32 31.53
N VAL A 202 13.79 22.59 31.30
CA VAL A 202 14.20 23.31 30.09
C VAL A 202 15.59 23.87 30.35
N ALA A 203 16.60 23.33 29.68
CA ALA A 203 17.90 24.00 29.50
C ALA A 203 17.94 24.58 28.08
N VAL A 204 18.14 25.89 28.04
CA VAL A 204 18.26 26.72 26.84
C VAL A 204 19.51 26.32 26.05
N SER A 205 19.34 25.98 24.77
CA SER A 205 20.42 26.08 23.78
C SER A 205 19.84 26.72 22.52
N ALA A 206 20.05 28.03 22.43
CA ALA A 206 20.01 28.78 21.18
C ALA A 206 21.28 28.47 20.35
N LEU A 207 21.19 28.73 19.04
CA LEU A 207 22.20 28.54 17.97
C LEU A 207 22.17 27.11 17.38
N LEU A 208 21.98 26.86 16.09
CA LEU A 208 22.25 27.62 14.87
C LEU A 208 21.13 27.38 13.82
N VAL A 209 20.56 28.47 13.30
CA VAL A 209 19.93 28.49 11.96
C VAL A 209 20.80 29.41 11.10
N PRO A 210 21.45 28.91 10.02
CA PRO A 210 22.22 29.77 9.12
C PRO A 210 21.29 30.72 8.35
N GLN A 211 21.63 32.01 8.35
CA GLN A 211 20.95 33.07 7.60
C GLN A 211 21.46 33.10 6.15
N PRO A 212 20.62 33.43 5.15
CA PRO A 212 21.07 33.61 3.76
C PRO A 212 21.94 34.88 3.61
N GLU A 213 23.08 34.75 2.94
CA GLU A 213 24.06 35.83 2.73
C GLU A 213 23.54 36.93 1.78
N PRO A 214 23.89 38.21 2.04
CA PRO A 214 23.56 39.32 1.15
C PRO A 214 24.43 39.33 -0.11
N ALA A 215 23.80 39.59 -1.25
CA ALA A 215 24.43 39.68 -2.57
C ALA A 215 25.52 40.78 -2.61
N THR A 216 26.69 40.42 -3.12
CA THR A 216 27.84 41.32 -3.34
C THR A 216 27.68 42.06 -4.68
N PRO A 217 27.82 43.40 -4.75
CA PRO A 217 27.81 44.15 -6.00
C PRO A 217 29.11 43.92 -6.82
N PRO A 218 29.05 44.05 -8.16
CA PRO A 218 30.18 43.71 -9.03
C PRO A 218 31.38 44.65 -8.86
N ALA A 219 32.58 44.06 -8.92
CA ALA A 219 33.86 44.74 -8.84
C ALA A 219 34.10 45.66 -10.05
N GLY A 220 34.50 46.91 -9.78
CA GLY A 220 35.00 47.84 -10.79
C GLY A 220 36.36 47.42 -11.37
N PRO A 221 36.73 47.93 -12.54
CA PRO A 221 37.90 47.45 -13.28
C PRO A 221 39.22 47.82 -12.60
N ALA A 222 40.12 46.84 -12.50
CA ALA A 222 41.48 47.00 -12.00
C ALA A 222 42.39 47.65 -13.06
N ALA A 223 43.22 48.58 -12.63
CA ALA A 223 44.28 49.20 -13.43
C ALA A 223 45.44 48.22 -13.70
N PRO A 224 46.16 48.36 -14.82
CA PRO A 224 47.13 47.38 -15.29
C PRO A 224 48.48 47.42 -14.53
N ALA A 225 49.04 46.25 -14.28
CA ALA A 225 50.41 46.06 -13.82
C ALA A 225 51.39 45.94 -15.02
N PRO A 226 52.67 46.35 -14.86
CA PRO A 226 53.63 46.49 -15.95
C PRO A 226 54.28 45.17 -16.36
N GLY A 227 54.79 45.18 -17.59
CA GLY A 227 55.13 43.98 -18.36
C GLY A 227 56.36 43.19 -17.90
N THR A 228 56.45 41.99 -18.46
CA THR A 228 57.70 41.23 -18.55
C THR A 228 57.76 40.58 -19.92
N ALA A 229 58.92 40.73 -20.57
CA ALA A 229 59.17 40.49 -21.97
C ALA A 229 59.05 39.01 -22.38
N VAL A 230 58.56 38.81 -23.60
CA VAL A 230 58.60 37.55 -24.35
C VAL A 230 59.86 37.56 -25.23
N PRO A 231 60.74 36.54 -25.19
CA PRO A 231 61.75 36.34 -26.22
C PRO A 231 61.10 35.73 -27.47
N GLY A 232 61.41 36.30 -28.62
CA GLY A 232 60.86 35.90 -29.90
C GLY A 232 61.36 34.53 -30.39
N THR A 233 60.48 33.84 -31.10
CA THR A 233 60.81 32.80 -32.08
C THR A 233 59.91 33.02 -33.28
N GLY A 234 60.52 33.21 -34.45
CA GLY A 234 59.87 33.61 -35.70
C GLY A 234 58.96 32.55 -36.31
N THR A 235 58.10 33.03 -37.20
CA THR A 235 57.28 32.27 -38.14
C THR A 235 58.09 31.97 -39.43
N PRO A 236 57.52 31.19 -40.37
CA PRO A 236 58.16 30.06 -41.04
C PRO A 236 59.29 30.40 -42.03
#